data_AF-A0A2M7I977-F1
#
_entry.id   AF-A0A2M7I977-F1
#
_cell.length_a   1.000
_cell.length_b   1.000
_cell.length_c   1.000
_cell.angle_alpha   90.00
_cell.angle_beta   90.00
_cell.angle_gamma   90.00
#
_symmetry.space_group_name_H-M   'P 1'
#
loop_
_entity.id
_entity.type
_entity.pdbx_description
1 polymer ?
#
loop_
_entity_poly.entity_id
_entity_poly.type
_entity_poly.pdbx_seq_one_letter_code
_entity_poly.pdbx_strand_id
1 'polypeptide(L)'
;GVKSLTAALHSRHASVTDPVSGLALDSSSNRDSCYQCHPGSKTLCLRGVMGNAKAADGSMAIQCQSCHGGMSNVGKAGRVGWLEEPNCQSCHHDGQREVSGVDASGNLKSWLDSTFATNANAPQAPFSLYRFSAGHGGLQCEACHGATHAEYPSSHVNDNILSMDVQGHEGTISECSACHKTVPTTVNGGPHGMHTVGQAWVSSHESAAKNGTAACAYCHGADFRGAPLSATKVTRTLSVEGATKTFAPGHQFNCYDCHDGPSGD
;
A
#
# COMPACT_ATOMS: atom_id res chain seq x y z
N GLY A 1 24.20 -30.08 5.56
CA GLY A 1 24.45 -28.96 6.49
C GLY A 1 23.25 -28.74 7.38
N VAL A 2 23.42 -28.05 8.52
CA VAL A 2 22.32 -27.68 9.42
C VAL A 2 21.45 -26.62 8.75
N LYS A 3 20.12 -26.81 8.74
CA LYS A 3 19.17 -25.83 8.17
C LYS A 3 19.07 -24.60 9.09
N SER A 4 18.81 -23.42 8.51
CA SER A 4 18.42 -22.25 9.31
C SER A 4 17.13 -22.55 10.07
N LEU A 5 16.91 -21.87 11.21
CA LEU A 5 15.72 -22.10 12.04
C LEU A 5 14.42 -21.88 11.23
N THR A 6 14.37 -20.82 10.44
CA THR A 6 13.23 -20.54 9.56
C THR A 6 12.98 -21.68 8.56
N ALA A 7 14.02 -22.19 7.89
CA ALA A 7 13.87 -23.27 6.92
C ALA A 7 13.43 -24.58 7.59
N ALA A 8 14.01 -24.90 8.75
CA ALA A 8 13.69 -26.12 9.50
C ALA A 8 12.25 -26.12 10.01
N LEU A 9 11.82 -25.04 10.65
CA LEU A 9 10.48 -24.94 11.23
C LEU A 9 9.40 -24.93 10.14
N HIS A 10 9.48 -24.03 9.17
CA HIS A 10 8.41 -23.90 8.19
C HIS A 10 8.32 -25.12 7.26
N SER A 11 9.45 -25.65 6.77
CA SER A 11 9.43 -26.88 5.94
C SER A 11 8.82 -28.08 6.67
N ARG A 12 9.04 -28.21 7.98
CA ARG A 12 8.52 -29.33 8.76
C ARG A 12 7.01 -29.20 9.00
N HIS A 13 6.52 -27.98 9.22
CA HIS A 13 5.12 -27.74 9.55
C HIS A 13 4.23 -27.56 8.32
N ALA A 14 4.79 -27.31 7.13
CA ALA A 14 4.01 -27.18 5.89
C ALA A 14 3.03 -28.35 5.66
N SER A 15 3.47 -29.59 5.91
CA SER A 15 2.62 -30.78 5.70
C SER A 15 1.74 -31.15 6.91
N VAL A 16 1.74 -30.36 7.99
CA VAL A 16 0.89 -30.62 9.15
C VAL A 16 -0.54 -30.17 8.83
N THR A 17 -1.53 -30.99 9.18
CA THR A 17 -2.94 -30.64 9.08
C THR A 17 -3.38 -29.94 10.36
N ASP A 18 -4.00 -28.77 10.23
CA ASP A 18 -4.66 -28.09 11.33
C ASP A 18 -5.88 -28.90 11.78
N PRO A 19 -5.94 -29.36 13.04
CA PRO A 19 -7.06 -30.15 13.54
C PRO A 19 -8.39 -29.38 13.61
N VAL A 20 -8.36 -28.03 13.58
CA VAL A 20 -9.58 -27.21 13.63
C VAL A 20 -10.18 -27.03 12.24
N SER A 21 -9.38 -26.57 11.27
CA SER A 21 -9.87 -26.33 9.90
C SER A 21 -9.83 -27.56 8.99
N GLY A 22 -9.05 -28.59 9.33
CA GLY A 22 -8.82 -29.76 8.47
C GLY A 22 -7.92 -29.48 7.27
N LEU A 23 -7.37 -28.27 7.14
CA LEU A 23 -6.49 -27.86 6.05
C LEU A 23 -5.02 -28.09 6.42
N ALA A 24 -4.17 -28.33 5.41
CA ALA A 24 -2.72 -28.28 5.61
C ALA A 24 -2.31 -26.85 6.00
N LEU A 25 -1.32 -26.70 6.89
CA LEU A 25 -0.82 -25.39 7.29
C LEU A 25 -0.16 -24.63 6.12
N ASP A 26 0.27 -25.35 5.08
CA ASP A 26 0.78 -24.76 3.83
C ASP A 26 -0.31 -24.15 2.93
N SER A 27 -1.59 -24.38 3.24
CA SER A 27 -2.70 -23.83 2.44
C SER A 27 -2.63 -22.30 2.37
N SER A 28 -2.65 -21.76 1.16
CA SER A 28 -2.49 -20.33 0.87
C SER A 28 -3.72 -19.48 1.22
N SER A 29 -4.85 -20.10 1.53
CA SER A 29 -6.14 -19.41 1.75
C SER A 29 -6.46 -19.14 3.22
N ASN A 30 -5.61 -19.58 4.16
CA ASN A 30 -5.90 -19.50 5.59
C ASN A 30 -4.79 -18.81 6.38
N ARG A 31 -4.95 -17.52 6.74
CA ARG A 31 -3.96 -16.83 7.58
C ARG A 31 -3.85 -17.41 9.00
N ASP A 32 -4.85 -18.16 9.47
CA ASP A 32 -4.82 -18.77 10.79
C ASP A 32 -3.70 -19.80 10.93
N SER A 33 -3.25 -20.40 9.81
CA SER A 33 -2.12 -21.34 9.82
C SER A 33 -0.83 -20.68 10.32
N CYS A 34 -0.57 -19.44 9.89
CA CYS A 34 0.57 -18.66 10.35
C CYS A 34 0.41 -18.22 11.82
N TYR A 35 -0.83 -17.92 12.24
CA TYR A 35 -1.15 -17.45 13.59
C TYR A 35 -1.09 -18.51 14.68
N GLN A 36 -0.97 -19.80 14.32
CA GLN A 36 -0.66 -20.84 15.30
C GLN A 36 0.73 -20.66 15.92
N CYS A 37 1.65 -20.02 15.20
CA CYS A 37 3.05 -19.83 15.64
C CYS A 37 3.43 -18.34 15.78
N HIS A 38 2.89 -17.49 14.92
CA HIS A 38 3.14 -16.05 14.96
C HIS A 38 2.07 -15.32 15.76
N PRO A 39 2.40 -14.20 16.43
CA PRO A 39 1.41 -13.46 17.19
C PRO A 39 0.21 -13.10 16.30
N GLY A 40 -0.98 -13.58 16.65
CA GLY A 40 -2.06 -13.63 15.67
C GLY A 40 -3.44 -14.02 16.22
N SER A 41 -3.53 -15.00 17.13
CA SER A 41 -4.83 -15.43 17.68
C SER A 41 -5.56 -14.37 18.51
N LYS A 42 -4.84 -13.34 18.99
CA LYS A 42 -5.41 -12.18 19.70
C LYS A 42 -4.95 -10.85 19.13
N THR A 43 -3.65 -10.73 18.85
CA THR A 43 -3.04 -9.50 18.33
C THR A 43 -3.28 -9.28 16.84
N LEU A 44 -3.71 -10.32 16.10
CA LEU A 44 -4.03 -10.26 14.66
C LEU A 44 -3.00 -9.44 13.88
N CYS A 45 -1.73 -9.86 13.91
CA CYS A 45 -0.63 -8.99 13.48
C CYS A 45 -0.83 -8.39 12.09
N LEU A 46 -1.48 -9.09 11.15
CA LEU A 46 -1.90 -8.57 9.85
C LEU A 46 -3.22 -7.79 9.98
N ARG A 47 -3.13 -6.57 10.51
CA ARG A 47 -4.25 -5.69 10.84
C ARG A 47 -4.28 -4.38 10.06
N GLY A 48 -3.26 -4.12 9.25
CA GLY A 48 -3.21 -2.96 8.36
C GLY A 48 -4.16 -3.07 7.17
N VAL A 49 -4.14 -2.06 6.30
CA VAL A 49 -5.08 -1.93 5.17
C VAL A 49 -5.14 -3.15 4.25
N MET A 50 -3.99 -3.76 3.92
CA MET A 50 -3.95 -5.01 3.14
C MET A 50 -4.62 -6.15 3.91
N GLY A 51 -4.30 -6.23 5.21
CA GLY A 51 -4.86 -7.20 6.13
C GLY A 51 -6.37 -7.08 6.30
N ASN A 52 -6.95 -5.91 6.09
CA ASN A 52 -8.38 -5.61 6.22
C ASN A 52 -9.15 -5.73 4.90
N ALA A 53 -8.45 -5.87 3.76
CA ALA A 53 -9.07 -5.92 2.44
C ALA A 53 -10.05 -7.11 2.35
N LYS A 54 -11.25 -6.82 1.83
CA LYS A 54 -12.33 -7.81 1.66
C LYS A 54 -12.61 -8.05 0.19
N ALA A 55 -12.83 -9.32 -0.17
CA ALA A 55 -13.36 -9.70 -1.46
C ALA A 55 -14.88 -9.47 -1.51
N ALA A 56 -15.49 -9.60 -2.70
CA ALA A 56 -16.92 -9.38 -2.90
C ALA A 56 -17.82 -10.32 -2.06
N ASP A 57 -17.32 -11.50 -1.72
CA ASP A 57 -17.99 -12.49 -0.87
C ASP A 57 -17.79 -12.24 0.65
N GLY A 58 -17.09 -11.17 1.04
CA GLY A 58 -16.79 -10.82 2.42
C GLY A 58 -15.59 -11.56 3.03
N SER A 59 -14.97 -12.48 2.30
CA SER A 59 -13.72 -13.12 2.69
C SER A 59 -12.55 -12.14 2.65
N MET A 60 -11.42 -12.48 3.29
CA MET A 60 -10.23 -11.63 3.22
C MET A 60 -9.59 -11.73 1.84
N ALA A 61 -9.41 -10.60 1.16
CA ALA A 61 -8.83 -10.55 -0.18
C ALA A 61 -7.32 -10.81 -0.19
N ILE A 62 -6.63 -10.46 0.90
CA ILE A 62 -5.18 -10.61 1.06
C ILE A 62 -4.91 -11.35 2.36
N GLN A 63 -4.01 -12.34 2.33
CA GLN A 63 -3.61 -13.15 3.47
C GLN A 63 -2.10 -13.01 3.71
N CYS A 64 -1.57 -13.56 4.81
CA CYS A 64 -0.12 -13.61 5.04
C CYS A 64 0.61 -14.22 3.82
N GLN A 65 0.01 -15.26 3.25
CA GLN A 65 0.53 -16.00 2.11
C GLN A 65 0.51 -15.20 0.80
N SER A 66 -0.39 -14.21 0.66
CA SER A 66 -0.39 -13.30 -0.48
C SER A 66 0.89 -12.46 -0.58
N CYS A 67 1.57 -12.26 0.55
CA CYS A 67 2.81 -11.48 0.61
C CYS A 67 4.04 -12.37 0.79
N HIS A 68 3.94 -13.42 1.63
CA HIS A 68 5.08 -14.26 2.02
C HIS A 68 5.15 -15.62 1.30
N GLY A 69 4.08 -16.04 0.62
CA GLY A 69 3.89 -17.42 0.16
C GLY A 69 3.46 -18.38 1.28
N GLY A 70 3.28 -19.66 0.93
CA GLY A 70 3.00 -20.74 1.88
C GLY A 70 4.20 -21.05 2.78
N MET A 71 3.99 -21.89 3.81
CA MET A 71 5.05 -22.33 4.71
C MET A 71 6.20 -23.03 3.97
N SER A 72 5.91 -23.76 2.91
CA SER A 72 6.91 -24.41 2.04
C SER A 72 7.77 -23.39 1.31
N ASN A 73 7.22 -22.24 0.91
CA ASN A 73 7.96 -21.13 0.31
C ASN A 73 8.81 -20.41 1.36
N VAL A 74 8.20 -20.06 2.51
CA VAL A 74 8.87 -19.42 3.65
C VAL A 74 10.02 -20.28 4.19
N GLY A 75 9.87 -21.61 4.11
CA GLY A 75 10.83 -22.61 4.55
C GLY A 75 11.85 -23.07 3.49
N LYS A 76 11.81 -22.52 2.27
CA LYS A 76 12.62 -22.96 1.13
C LYS A 76 14.11 -22.88 1.45
N ALA A 77 14.85 -23.91 1.02
CA ALA A 77 16.30 -23.93 1.14
C ALA A 77 16.90 -22.79 0.32
N GLY A 78 17.59 -21.86 0.99
CA GLY A 78 18.15 -20.66 0.37
C GLY A 78 17.44 -19.36 0.75
N ARG A 79 16.21 -19.43 1.29
CA ARG A 79 15.53 -18.22 1.77
C ARG A 79 16.21 -17.66 3.02
N VAL A 80 16.57 -16.38 2.98
CA VAL A 80 17.17 -15.62 4.07
C VAL A 80 16.06 -14.93 4.86
N GLY A 81 15.49 -15.66 5.83
CA GLY A 81 14.42 -15.11 6.68
C GLY A 81 14.83 -13.82 7.39
N TRP A 82 13.86 -12.94 7.62
CA TRP A 82 14.03 -11.56 8.14
C TRP A 82 14.63 -10.55 7.17
N LEU A 83 15.20 -11.00 6.05
CA LEU A 83 15.82 -10.14 5.04
C LEU A 83 15.11 -10.25 3.68
N GLU A 84 14.63 -11.43 3.31
CA GLU A 84 13.74 -11.63 2.15
C GLU A 84 12.27 -11.51 2.56
N GLU A 85 11.87 -10.28 2.87
CA GLU A 85 10.48 -9.93 3.23
C GLU A 85 9.75 -9.26 2.05
N PRO A 86 8.41 -9.19 2.10
CA PRO A 86 7.62 -8.59 1.04
C PRO A 86 8.00 -7.12 0.82
N ASN A 87 7.91 -6.68 -0.44
CA ASN A 87 8.09 -5.29 -0.83
C ASN A 87 6.83 -4.78 -1.53
N CYS A 88 6.60 -3.46 -1.47
CA CYS A 88 5.35 -2.87 -1.93
C CYS A 88 5.21 -2.96 -3.47
N GLN A 89 6.31 -2.78 -4.21
CA GLN A 89 6.32 -2.87 -5.68
C GLN A 89 5.76 -4.19 -6.21
N SER A 90 5.89 -5.30 -5.47
CA SER A 90 5.38 -6.61 -5.91
C SER A 90 3.87 -6.63 -6.14
N CYS A 91 3.13 -5.74 -5.47
CA CYS A 91 1.70 -5.53 -5.69
C CYS A 91 1.36 -4.16 -6.27
N HIS A 92 2.16 -3.13 -5.99
CA HIS A 92 1.88 -1.74 -6.34
C HIS A 92 2.79 -1.30 -7.49
N HIS A 93 2.24 -1.25 -8.70
CA HIS A 93 2.98 -0.91 -9.92
C HIS A 93 2.02 -0.40 -10.99
N ASP A 94 2.47 0.45 -11.90
CA ASP A 94 1.75 0.93 -13.07
C ASP A 94 0.35 1.51 -12.76
N GLY A 95 0.18 2.11 -11.58
CA GLY A 95 -1.12 2.57 -11.07
C GLY A 95 -2.09 1.45 -10.63
N GLN A 96 -1.65 0.20 -10.66
CA GLN A 96 -2.40 -1.01 -10.32
C GLN A 96 -2.09 -1.54 -8.91
N ARG A 97 -2.95 -2.45 -8.44
CA ARG A 97 -2.83 -3.12 -7.15
C ARG A 97 -3.20 -4.60 -7.26
N GLU A 98 -2.20 -5.46 -7.13
CA GLU A 98 -2.38 -6.91 -7.08
C GLU A 98 -2.92 -7.37 -5.71
N VAL A 99 -3.62 -8.51 -5.69
CA VAL A 99 -4.04 -9.19 -4.44
C VAL A 99 -3.02 -10.22 -3.94
N SER A 100 -1.93 -10.44 -4.70
CA SER A 100 -0.80 -11.29 -4.33
C SER A 100 0.49 -10.73 -4.91
N GLY A 101 1.48 -10.51 -4.05
CA GLY A 101 2.81 -10.04 -4.40
C GLY A 101 3.78 -11.17 -4.70
N VAL A 102 3.36 -12.43 -4.55
CA VAL A 102 4.18 -13.60 -4.89
C VAL A 102 3.60 -14.39 -6.07
N ASP A 103 4.50 -15.07 -6.78
CA ASP A 103 4.16 -16.07 -7.79
C ASP A 103 3.78 -17.43 -7.15
N ALA A 104 3.42 -18.41 -7.97
CA ALA A 104 3.06 -19.75 -7.50
C ALA A 104 4.23 -20.50 -6.81
N SER A 105 5.47 -20.06 -7.02
CA SER A 105 6.68 -20.58 -6.37
C SER A 105 7.04 -19.80 -5.10
N GLY A 106 6.24 -18.81 -4.71
CA GLY A 106 6.43 -17.95 -3.55
C GLY A 106 7.56 -16.92 -3.71
N ASN A 107 8.02 -16.65 -4.93
CA ASN A 107 8.98 -15.57 -5.18
C ASN A 107 8.22 -14.26 -5.35
N LEU A 108 8.79 -13.14 -4.91
CA LEU A 108 8.19 -11.82 -5.14
C LEU A 108 8.09 -11.51 -6.63
N LYS A 109 6.92 -11.03 -7.04
CA LYS A 109 6.71 -10.47 -8.37
C LYS A 109 7.57 -9.22 -8.53
N SER A 110 8.12 -9.04 -9.72
CA SER A 110 8.98 -7.91 -10.07
C SER A 110 8.38 -7.15 -11.23
N TRP A 111 8.42 -5.82 -11.14
CA TRP A 111 7.86 -4.89 -12.09
C TRP A 111 8.90 -3.81 -12.41
N LEU A 112 8.79 -3.21 -13.60
CA LEU A 112 9.70 -2.11 -14.01
C LEU A 112 9.38 -0.82 -13.26
N ASP A 113 8.12 -0.61 -12.90
CA ASP A 113 7.72 0.53 -12.10
C ASP A 113 8.30 0.44 -10.69
N SER A 114 9.02 1.50 -10.30
CA SER A 114 9.67 1.64 -9.00
C SER A 114 9.06 2.72 -8.12
N THR A 115 7.91 3.29 -8.52
CA THR A 115 7.21 4.35 -7.79
C THR A 115 6.91 3.97 -6.35
N PHE A 116 6.61 2.69 -6.10
CA PHE A 116 6.34 2.13 -4.77
C PHE A 116 7.44 1.16 -4.30
N ALA A 117 8.65 1.24 -4.88
CA ALA A 117 9.74 0.38 -4.50
C ALA A 117 10.26 0.69 -3.09
N THR A 118 10.58 -0.35 -2.34
CA THR A 118 11.50 -0.24 -1.20
C THR A 118 12.91 0.10 -1.70
N ASN A 119 13.72 0.77 -0.90
CA ASN A 119 15.09 1.12 -1.32
C ASN A 119 15.94 -0.15 -1.47
N ALA A 120 16.66 -0.26 -2.59
CA ALA A 120 17.59 -1.35 -2.82
C ALA A 120 18.74 -1.32 -1.81
N ASN A 121 19.21 -2.49 -1.40
CA ASN A 121 20.33 -2.67 -0.48
C ASN A 121 20.12 -2.04 0.92
N ALA A 122 18.88 -1.88 1.36
CA ALA A 122 18.50 -1.39 2.67
C ALA A 122 17.89 -2.54 3.51
N PRO A 123 18.57 -3.06 4.55
CA PRO A 123 19.71 -2.46 5.26
C PRO A 123 21.09 -2.89 4.73
N GLN A 124 21.14 -3.92 3.89
CA GLN A 124 22.38 -4.43 3.28
C GLN A 124 22.08 -5.07 1.93
N ALA A 125 23.07 -5.13 1.05
CA ALA A 125 22.92 -5.81 -0.22
C ALA A 125 22.70 -7.32 -0.03
N PRO A 126 21.85 -7.98 -0.83
CA PRO A 126 21.01 -7.45 -1.91
C PRO A 126 19.56 -7.11 -1.47
N PHE A 127 19.31 -6.95 -0.17
CA PHE A 127 17.95 -6.91 0.38
C PHE A 127 17.32 -5.51 0.36
N SER A 128 15.99 -5.46 0.33
CA SER A 128 15.21 -4.23 0.37
C SER A 128 14.05 -4.41 1.34
N LEU A 129 14.09 -3.73 2.48
CA LEU A 129 13.10 -3.87 3.54
C LEU A 129 12.34 -2.56 3.75
N TYR A 130 11.02 -2.68 3.87
CA TYR A 130 10.11 -1.57 4.17
C TYR A 130 10.57 -0.73 5.38
N ARG A 131 10.87 -1.38 6.50
CA ARG A 131 11.30 -0.73 7.76
C ARG A 131 12.64 0.03 7.67
N PHE A 132 13.42 -0.19 6.61
CA PHE A 132 14.68 0.50 6.36
C PHE A 132 14.62 1.40 5.12
N SER A 133 13.44 1.49 4.50
CA SER A 133 13.23 2.31 3.32
C SER A 133 12.72 3.70 3.71
N ALA A 134 13.14 4.68 2.94
CA ALA A 134 12.75 6.07 3.06
C ALA A 134 12.40 6.65 1.68
N GLY A 135 11.62 7.73 1.70
CA GLY A 135 11.15 8.41 0.50
C GLY A 135 11.16 9.92 0.65
N HIS A 136 9.98 10.52 0.57
CA HIS A 136 9.81 11.97 0.59
C HIS A 136 10.48 12.62 1.80
N GLY A 137 11.39 13.57 1.56
CA GLY A 137 12.13 14.26 2.61
C GLY A 137 13.06 13.38 3.46
N GLY A 138 13.36 12.14 3.02
CA GLY A 138 14.13 11.18 3.80
C GLY A 138 13.35 10.55 4.96
N LEU A 139 12.04 10.75 5.02
CA LEU A 139 11.17 10.09 5.99
C LEU A 139 11.06 8.60 5.67
N GLN A 140 11.11 7.76 6.70
CA GLN A 140 10.89 6.32 6.56
C GLN A 140 9.46 6.07 6.05
N CYS A 141 9.27 5.00 5.27
CA CYS A 141 7.96 4.66 4.73
C CYS A 141 6.87 4.56 5.83
N GLU A 142 7.25 4.02 6.99
CA GLU A 142 6.35 3.88 8.16
C GLU A 142 5.86 5.21 8.73
N ALA A 143 6.59 6.31 8.51
CA ALA A 143 6.18 7.63 8.96
C ALA A 143 4.91 8.13 8.24
N CYS A 144 4.65 7.65 7.02
CA CYS A 144 3.43 8.00 6.26
C CYS A 144 2.43 6.85 6.23
N HIS A 145 2.90 5.61 6.13
CA HIS A 145 2.07 4.44 5.87
C HIS A 145 1.74 3.63 7.13
N GLY A 146 2.39 3.84 8.27
CA GLY A 146 2.23 3.03 9.48
C GLY A 146 3.23 1.87 9.58
N ALA A 147 3.25 1.15 10.69
CA ALA A 147 4.23 0.08 10.90
C ALA A 147 3.95 -1.18 10.05
N THR A 148 4.94 -2.05 9.90
CA THR A 148 4.76 -3.34 9.20
C THR A 148 3.59 -4.13 9.78
N HIS A 149 2.74 -4.63 8.87
CA HIS A 149 1.46 -5.30 9.18
C HIS A 149 0.39 -4.46 9.90
N ALA A 150 0.67 -3.19 10.19
CA ALA A 150 -0.25 -2.23 10.79
C ALA A 150 -0.36 -0.95 9.92
N GLU A 151 -0.17 -1.11 8.61
CA GLU A 151 -0.27 -0.02 7.65
C GLU A 151 -1.67 0.61 7.66
N TYR A 152 -1.74 1.92 7.50
CA TYR A 152 -2.97 2.67 7.66
C TYR A 152 -3.97 2.50 6.50
N PRO A 153 -5.28 2.51 6.80
CA PRO A 153 -5.86 2.42 8.15
C PRO A 153 -5.71 1.00 8.71
N SER A 154 -5.30 0.91 9.97
CA SER A 154 -5.30 -0.33 10.75
C SER A 154 -6.69 -0.61 11.31
N SER A 155 -7.02 -1.89 11.54
CA SER A 155 -8.24 -2.27 12.25
C SER A 155 -8.15 -2.04 13.76
N HIS A 156 -6.95 -1.74 14.27
CA HIS A 156 -6.73 -1.39 15.67
C HIS A 156 -6.59 0.13 15.83
N VAL A 157 -7.50 0.70 16.61
CA VAL A 157 -7.58 2.15 16.85
C VAL A 157 -6.26 2.77 17.32
N ASN A 158 -5.49 2.06 18.14
CA ASN A 158 -4.23 2.58 18.69
C ASN A 158 -3.14 2.76 17.62
N ASP A 159 -3.13 1.96 16.54
CA ASP A 159 -2.17 2.18 15.47
C ASP A 159 -2.49 3.49 14.73
N ASN A 160 -3.79 3.82 14.60
CA ASN A 160 -4.26 4.98 13.82
C ASN A 160 -4.11 6.33 14.55
N ILE A 161 -3.73 6.36 15.84
CA ILE A 161 -3.66 7.60 16.63
C ILE A 161 -2.76 8.64 15.96
N LEU A 162 -1.57 8.25 15.50
CA LEU A 162 -0.66 9.18 14.82
C LEU A 162 -1.31 9.80 13.58
N SER A 163 -1.92 8.98 12.72
CA SER A 163 -2.60 9.45 11.51
C SER A 163 -3.75 10.39 11.85
N MET A 164 -4.59 10.02 12.82
CA MET A 164 -5.68 10.88 13.31
C MET A 164 -5.16 12.24 13.82
N ASP A 165 -4.11 12.25 14.62
CA ASP A 165 -3.61 13.47 15.27
C ASP A 165 -3.01 14.46 14.27
N VAL A 166 -2.33 13.97 13.22
CA VAL A 166 -1.58 14.85 12.31
C VAL A 166 -2.38 15.32 11.09
N GLN A 167 -3.39 14.55 10.66
CA GLN A 167 -4.22 14.90 9.49
C GLN A 167 -5.74 14.92 9.76
N GLY A 168 -6.18 14.56 10.97
CA GLY A 168 -7.59 14.63 11.37
C GLY A 168 -8.45 13.45 10.93
N HIS A 169 -7.85 12.41 10.33
CA HIS A 169 -8.55 11.19 9.91
C HIS A 169 -7.59 9.99 9.88
N GLU A 170 -8.15 8.78 9.91
CA GLU A 170 -7.36 7.56 9.75
C GLU A 170 -6.96 7.35 8.28
N GLY A 171 -5.84 6.66 8.06
CA GLY A 171 -5.34 6.35 6.73
C GLY A 171 -3.89 6.74 6.53
N THR A 172 -3.33 6.38 5.38
CA THR A 172 -2.00 6.86 4.98
C THR A 172 -1.97 8.38 5.07
N ILE A 173 -0.89 8.96 5.58
CA ILE A 173 -0.75 10.41 5.68
C ILE A 173 -0.67 11.00 4.27
N SER A 174 -1.74 11.70 3.89
CA SER A 174 -1.89 12.33 2.57
C SER A 174 -2.08 13.85 2.65
N GLU A 175 -2.36 14.38 3.84
CA GLU A 175 -2.45 15.83 4.04
C GLU A 175 -1.05 16.41 4.22
N CYS A 176 -0.52 17.07 3.19
CA CYS A 176 0.85 17.62 3.22
C CYS A 176 1.04 18.62 4.38
N SER A 177 -0.04 19.27 4.83
CA SER A 177 -0.03 20.18 5.99
C SER A 177 0.29 19.49 7.31
N ALA A 178 0.21 18.16 7.39
CA ALA A 178 0.65 17.39 8.55
C ALA A 178 2.14 17.62 8.87
N CYS A 179 2.95 17.93 7.85
CA CYS A 179 4.39 18.18 8.01
C CYS A 179 4.82 19.56 7.48
N HIS A 180 4.16 20.07 6.44
CA HIS A 180 4.51 21.34 5.82
C HIS A 180 3.68 22.49 6.38
N LYS A 181 4.33 23.38 7.12
CA LYS A 181 3.71 24.64 7.59
C LYS A 181 3.19 25.50 6.42
N THR A 182 3.94 25.50 5.31
CA THR A 182 3.52 26.07 4.03
C THR A 182 3.64 24.97 2.99
N VAL A 183 2.51 24.47 2.51
CA VAL A 183 2.48 23.39 1.50
C VAL A 183 2.90 23.95 0.14
N PRO A 184 4.00 23.46 -0.46
CA PRO A 184 4.39 23.87 -1.81
C PRO A 184 3.32 23.47 -2.83
N THR A 185 3.06 24.31 -3.83
CA THR A 185 2.21 23.94 -4.98
C THR A 185 3.09 23.32 -6.06
N THR A 186 3.00 22.00 -6.23
CA THR A 186 3.84 21.23 -7.16
C THR A 186 3.02 20.20 -7.91
N VAL A 187 3.46 19.84 -9.13
CA VAL A 187 2.83 18.81 -9.96
C VAL A 187 3.29 17.39 -9.57
N ASN A 188 4.49 17.27 -9.00
CA ASN A 188 5.10 15.97 -8.69
C ASN A 188 6.11 16.03 -7.53
N GLY A 189 6.02 17.05 -6.67
CA GLY A 189 6.98 17.26 -5.57
C GLY A 189 6.69 16.43 -4.33
N GLY A 190 5.54 15.77 -4.25
CA GLY A 190 5.12 14.93 -3.13
C GLY A 190 5.68 13.50 -3.19
N PRO A 191 5.35 12.66 -2.19
CA PRO A 191 5.67 11.22 -2.23
C PRO A 191 5.06 10.58 -3.48
N HIS A 192 5.74 9.59 -4.07
CA HIS A 192 5.26 8.85 -5.25
C HIS A 192 4.88 9.73 -6.46
N GLY A 193 5.49 10.92 -6.58
CA GLY A 193 5.16 11.87 -7.64
C GLY A 193 3.81 12.56 -7.47
N MET A 194 3.24 12.55 -6.25
CA MET A 194 1.99 13.24 -5.97
C MET A 194 2.12 14.76 -6.12
N HIS A 195 1.07 15.39 -6.65
CA HIS A 195 0.89 16.83 -6.61
C HIS A 195 0.25 17.27 -5.28
N THR A 196 0.26 18.57 -5.04
CA THR A 196 -0.45 19.20 -3.91
C THR A 196 -1.94 18.87 -3.97
N VAL A 197 -2.58 18.57 -2.83
CA VAL A 197 -4.02 18.27 -2.78
C VAL A 197 -4.83 19.49 -2.32
N GLY A 198 -6.09 19.57 -2.75
CA GLY A 198 -7.04 20.59 -2.30
C GLY A 198 -7.10 21.85 -3.18
N GLN A 199 -7.62 22.95 -2.60
CA GLN A 199 -8.00 24.15 -3.36
C GLN A 199 -6.82 24.79 -4.12
N ALA A 200 -5.62 24.78 -3.54
CA ALA A 200 -4.44 25.34 -4.20
C ALA A 200 -4.17 24.65 -5.55
N TRP A 201 -4.36 23.33 -5.61
CA TRP A 201 -4.23 22.58 -6.85
C TRP A 201 -5.34 22.88 -7.84
N VAL A 202 -6.59 22.95 -7.39
CA VAL A 202 -7.73 23.35 -8.24
C VAL A 202 -7.44 24.68 -8.93
N SER A 203 -6.83 25.63 -8.21
CA SER A 203 -6.47 26.94 -8.78
C SER A 203 -5.25 26.92 -9.71
N SER A 204 -4.40 25.88 -9.69
CA SER A 204 -3.15 25.84 -10.47
C SER A 204 -3.11 24.75 -11.56
N HIS A 205 -3.99 23.75 -11.50
CA HIS A 205 -3.88 22.54 -12.32
C HIS A 205 -4.02 22.82 -13.82
N GLU A 206 -4.73 23.88 -14.23
CA GLU A 206 -4.85 24.29 -15.64
C GLU A 206 -3.47 24.53 -16.27
N SER A 207 -2.58 25.20 -15.54
CA SER A 207 -1.21 25.45 -16.01
C SER A 207 -0.40 24.16 -16.11
N ALA A 208 -0.64 23.20 -15.22
CA ALA A 208 -0.03 21.88 -15.29
C ALA A 208 -0.55 21.09 -16.51
N ALA A 209 -1.86 21.07 -16.73
CA ALA A 209 -2.50 20.40 -17.85
C ALA A 209 -2.04 20.96 -19.21
N LYS A 210 -1.87 22.28 -19.32
CA LYS A 210 -1.30 22.95 -20.52
C LYS A 210 0.13 22.50 -20.83
N ASN A 211 0.89 22.10 -19.82
CA ASN A 211 2.25 21.58 -19.97
C ASN A 211 2.29 20.05 -20.24
N GLY A 212 1.13 19.41 -20.40
CA GLY A 212 0.98 18.01 -20.73
C GLY A 212 0.23 17.22 -19.67
N THR A 213 -0.68 16.36 -20.12
CA THR A 213 -1.57 15.56 -19.25
C THR A 213 -1.13 14.10 -19.11
N ALA A 214 -0.17 13.65 -19.93
CA ALA A 214 0.24 12.24 -19.97
C ALA A 214 0.69 11.69 -18.60
N ALA A 215 1.37 12.50 -17.79
CA ALA A 215 1.80 12.09 -16.45
C ALA A 215 0.64 11.91 -15.46
N CYS A 216 -0.46 12.64 -15.65
CA CYS A 216 -1.64 12.54 -14.79
C CYS A 216 -2.32 11.17 -14.90
N ALA A 217 -2.23 10.55 -16.08
CA ALA A 217 -2.87 9.26 -16.37
C ALA A 217 -2.41 8.13 -15.44
N TYR A 218 -1.18 8.21 -14.92
CA TYR A 218 -0.64 7.22 -13.98
C TYR A 218 -1.46 7.16 -12.68
N CYS A 219 -1.83 8.32 -12.13
CA CYS A 219 -2.61 8.41 -10.89
C CYS A 219 -4.12 8.53 -11.11
N HIS A 220 -4.55 9.11 -12.23
CA HIS A 220 -5.94 9.44 -12.53
C HIS A 220 -6.58 8.52 -13.59
N GLY A 221 -5.90 7.45 -13.98
CA GLY A 221 -6.36 6.49 -14.98
C GLY A 221 -6.01 6.91 -16.41
N ALA A 222 -5.80 5.93 -17.29
CA ALA A 222 -5.45 6.15 -18.69
C ALA A 222 -6.52 6.92 -19.49
N ASP A 223 -7.77 6.86 -19.04
CA ASP A 223 -8.92 7.58 -19.60
C ASP A 223 -9.24 8.88 -18.84
N PHE A 224 -8.44 9.22 -17.81
CA PHE A 224 -8.63 10.36 -16.93
C PHE A 224 -9.96 10.37 -16.18
N ARG A 225 -10.58 9.20 -15.97
CA ARG A 225 -11.85 9.03 -15.24
C ARG A 225 -11.67 8.68 -13.77
N GLY A 226 -10.44 8.77 -13.28
CA GLY A 226 -10.08 8.46 -11.91
C GLY A 226 -9.56 7.04 -11.80
N ALA A 227 -8.70 6.84 -10.82
CA ALA A 227 -8.19 5.52 -10.46
C ALA A 227 -8.08 5.45 -8.93
N PRO A 228 -7.83 4.27 -8.35
CA PRO A 228 -7.71 4.17 -6.91
C PRO A 228 -6.63 5.06 -6.26
N LEU A 229 -5.62 5.48 -7.03
CA LEU A 229 -4.60 6.43 -6.58
C LEU A 229 -5.11 7.88 -6.47
N SER A 230 -6.13 8.27 -7.26
CA SER A 230 -6.75 9.59 -7.16
C SER A 230 -7.90 9.66 -6.15
N ALA A 231 -8.14 8.57 -5.41
CA ALA A 231 -9.21 8.48 -4.42
C ALA A 231 -8.92 9.34 -3.18
N THR A 232 -9.84 10.24 -2.84
CA THR A 232 -9.73 11.01 -1.60
C THR A 232 -10.14 10.19 -0.37
N LYS A 233 -9.47 10.39 0.76
CA LYS A 233 -9.76 9.67 2.02
C LYS A 233 -10.81 10.36 2.89
N VAL A 234 -11.05 11.64 2.63
CA VAL A 234 -11.97 12.47 3.40
C VAL A 234 -12.88 13.24 2.47
N THR A 235 -13.98 13.75 3.01
CA THR A 235 -14.83 14.69 2.28
C THR A 235 -14.01 15.91 1.87
N ARG A 236 -14.10 16.29 0.59
CA ARG A 236 -13.45 17.49 0.06
C ARG A 236 -14.50 18.44 -0.46
N THR A 237 -14.44 19.68 0.02
CA THR A 237 -15.26 20.78 -0.50
C THR A 237 -14.35 21.77 -1.19
N LEU A 238 -14.57 21.99 -2.48
CA LEU A 238 -13.71 22.76 -3.37
C LEU A 238 -14.53 23.84 -4.08
N SER A 239 -13.94 25.01 -4.25
CA SER A 239 -14.48 26.10 -5.05
C SER A 239 -13.99 25.97 -6.49
N VAL A 240 -14.93 25.90 -7.42
CA VAL A 240 -14.71 25.72 -8.86
C VAL A 240 -15.55 26.75 -9.59
N GLU A 241 -14.92 27.72 -10.25
CA GLU A 241 -15.59 28.70 -11.14
C GLU A 241 -16.82 29.40 -10.50
N GLY A 242 -16.71 29.78 -9.23
CA GLY A 242 -17.80 30.45 -8.49
C GLY A 242 -18.87 29.51 -7.92
N ALA A 243 -18.76 28.20 -8.16
CA ALA A 243 -19.56 27.17 -7.52
C ALA A 243 -18.77 26.42 -6.44
N THR A 244 -19.47 25.76 -5.53
CA THR A 244 -18.88 24.84 -4.56
C THR A 244 -19.26 23.41 -4.92
N LYS A 245 -18.27 22.53 -5.01
CA LYS A 245 -18.45 21.08 -5.21
C LYS A 245 -17.95 20.32 -4.01
N THR A 246 -18.70 19.31 -3.59
CA THR A 246 -18.36 18.43 -2.47
C THR A 246 -18.22 17.00 -2.96
N PHE A 247 -17.09 16.38 -2.65
CA PHE A 247 -16.73 15.01 -3.01
C PHE A 247 -16.63 14.17 -1.74
N ALA A 248 -17.26 13.00 -1.75
CA ALA A 248 -17.26 12.09 -0.61
C ALA A 248 -15.93 11.31 -0.48
N PRO A 249 -15.61 10.75 0.70
CA PRO A 249 -14.53 9.78 0.85
C PRO A 249 -14.67 8.65 -0.17
N GLY A 250 -13.55 8.25 -0.77
CA GLY A 250 -13.50 7.23 -1.82
C GLY A 250 -13.73 7.77 -3.24
N HIS A 251 -14.17 9.03 -3.40
CA HIS A 251 -14.28 9.66 -4.73
C HIS A 251 -12.93 9.69 -5.42
N GLN A 252 -12.85 9.13 -6.62
CA GLN A 252 -11.67 9.13 -7.47
C GLN A 252 -11.66 10.39 -8.32
N PHE A 253 -10.81 11.34 -7.93
CA PHE A 253 -10.72 12.61 -8.65
C PHE A 253 -10.31 12.40 -10.10
N ASN A 254 -11.00 13.09 -11.00
CA ASN A 254 -10.88 12.89 -12.44
C ASN A 254 -11.16 14.18 -13.21
N CYS A 255 -10.75 14.25 -14.48
CA CYS A 255 -10.90 15.46 -15.28
C CYS A 255 -12.38 15.82 -15.57
N TYR A 256 -13.25 14.81 -15.52
CA TYR A 256 -14.68 14.94 -15.81
C TYR A 256 -15.51 15.43 -14.63
N ASP A 257 -14.89 15.58 -13.45
CA ASP A 257 -15.57 16.14 -12.27
C ASP A 257 -16.00 17.59 -12.50
N CYS A 258 -15.29 18.32 -13.37
CA CYS A 258 -15.52 19.75 -13.64
C CYS A 258 -15.57 20.16 -15.11
N HIS A 259 -14.87 19.48 -16.00
CA HIS A 259 -14.79 19.80 -17.44
C HIS A 259 -15.17 18.56 -18.26
N ASP A 260 -15.29 18.63 -19.58
CA ASP A 260 -15.48 17.46 -20.46
C ASP A 260 -14.13 16.78 -20.81
N GLY A 261 -13.32 16.57 -19.78
CA GLY A 261 -12.05 15.84 -19.88
C GLY A 261 -10.78 16.71 -19.93
N PRO A 262 -9.62 16.11 -20.25
CA PRO A 262 -8.31 16.75 -20.12
C PRO A 262 -8.01 17.83 -21.18
N SER A 263 -8.82 17.90 -22.25
CA SER A 263 -8.68 18.88 -23.33
C SER A 263 -9.47 20.17 -23.08
N GLY A 264 -10.31 20.22 -22.04
CA GLY A 264 -10.89 21.45 -21.51
C GLY A 264 -12.00 22.09 -22.34
N ASP A 265 -13.02 21.31 -22.72
CA ASP A 265 -14.33 21.84 -23.18
C ASP A 265 -15.39 21.69 -22.08
#